data_AF-A0A533UXV7-F1
#
_entry.id   AF-A0A533UXV7-F1
#
_cell.length_a   1.000
_cell.length_b   1.000
_cell.length_c   1.000
_cell.angle_alpha   90.00
_cell.angle_beta   90.00
_cell.angle_gamma   90.00
#
_symmetry.space_group_name_H-M   'P 1'
#
loop_
_entity.id
_entity.type
_entity.pdbx_description
1 polymer ?
#
loop_
_entity_poly.entity_id
_entity_poly.type
_entity_poly.pdbx_seq_one_letter_code
_entity_poly.pdbx_strand_id
1 'polypeptide(L)' 'MENSATLSDRMYDILKVMGKDAEFLYDTIDTYIEDAENANKKELANTWRKIKSDRLNHVNLLKDALEKEIHGG' A
#
# COMPACT_ATOMS: atom_id res chain seq x y z
N MET A 1 22.34 -11.89 21.24
CA MET A 1 21.69 -10.56 21.20
C MET A 1 21.34 -10.18 19.76
N GLU A 2 20.69 -11.08 19.01
CA GLU A 2 20.48 -10.92 17.55
C GLU A 2 18.98 -10.73 17.18
N ASN A 3 18.07 -11.13 18.08
CA ASN A 3 16.63 -11.17 17.79
C ASN A 3 15.95 -9.79 17.76
N SER A 4 16.36 -8.83 18.58
CA SER A 4 15.63 -7.54 18.63
C SER A 4 15.98 -6.62 17.45
N ALA A 5 17.22 -6.68 16.94
CA ALA A 5 17.65 -5.88 15.79
C ALA A 5 16.98 -6.39 14.50
N THR A 6 16.99 -7.71 14.29
CA THR A 6 16.35 -8.33 13.11
C THR A 6 14.84 -8.13 13.05
N LEU A 7 14.15 -8.16 14.21
CA LEU A 7 12.73 -7.86 14.30
C LEU A 7 12.44 -6.40 13.92
N SER A 8 13.28 -5.47 14.40
CA SER A 8 13.20 -4.05 14.03
C SER A 8 13.41 -3.82 12.53
N ASP A 9 14.34 -4.54 11.90
CA ASP A 9 14.62 -4.39 10.47
C ASP A 9 13.43 -4.86 9.61
N ARG A 10 12.83 -6.02 9.96
CA ARG A 10 11.63 -6.53 9.25
C ARG A 10 10.42 -5.63 9.42
N MET A 11 10.19 -5.12 10.64
CA MET A 11 9.11 -4.16 10.90
C MET A 11 9.34 -2.85 10.15
N TYR A 12 10.58 -2.37 10.09
CA TYR A 12 10.94 -1.17 9.33
C TYR A 12 10.67 -1.35 7.82
N ASP A 13 11.05 -2.50 7.24
CA ASP A 13 10.80 -2.79 5.83
C ASP A 13 9.30 -2.81 5.50
N ILE A 14 8.48 -3.42 6.37
CA ILE A 14 7.01 -3.44 6.21
C ILE A 14 6.46 -2.00 6.26
N LEU A 15 6.83 -1.22 7.28
CA LEU A 15 6.38 0.16 7.44
C LEU A 15 6.80 1.05 6.27
N LYS A 16 8.01 0.85 5.74
CA LYS A 16 8.54 1.58 4.59
C LYS A 16 7.73 1.32 3.32
N VAL A 17 7.33 0.07 3.07
CA VAL A 17 6.48 -0.27 1.92
C VAL A 17 5.07 0.31 2.09
N MET A 18 4.48 0.15 3.28
CA MET A 18 3.17 0.73 3.58
C MET A 18 3.15 2.25 3.40
N GLY A 19 4.20 2.96 3.79
CA GLY A 19 4.32 4.41 3.59
C GLY A 19 4.28 4.82 2.11
N LYS A 20 4.98 4.07 1.25
CA LYS A 20 4.98 4.32 -0.21
C LYS A 20 3.62 4.05 -0.85
N ASP A 21 2.96 2.96 -0.45
CA ASP A 21 1.62 2.66 -0.94
C ASP A 21 0.59 3.68 -0.44
N ALA A 22 0.72 4.18 0.80
CA ALA A 22 -0.13 5.24 1.32
C ALA A 22 0.03 6.55 0.54
N GLU A 23 1.25 6.99 0.27
CA GLU A 23 1.52 8.18 -0.56
C GLU A 23 0.84 8.05 -1.94
N PHE A 24 1.02 6.92 -2.60
CA PHE A 24 0.38 6.66 -3.89
C PHE A 24 -1.16 6.62 -3.82
N LEU A 25 -1.72 6.01 -2.77
CA LEU A 25 -3.16 5.82 -2.58
C LEU A 25 -3.91 7.10 -2.22
N TYR A 26 -3.29 8.02 -1.48
CA TYR A 26 -3.94 9.24 -0.98
C TYR A 26 -3.72 10.47 -1.85
N ASP A 27 -2.62 10.53 -2.60
CA ASP A 27 -2.26 11.72 -3.38
C ASP A 27 -2.35 11.47 -4.89
N THR A 28 -1.69 10.42 -5.38
CA THR A 28 -1.44 10.27 -6.81
C THR A 28 -2.59 9.62 -7.58
N ILE A 29 -3.18 8.54 -7.05
CA ILE A 29 -4.07 7.70 -7.85
C ILE A 29 -5.44 8.34 -8.12
N ASP A 30 -5.93 9.19 -7.23
CA ASP A 30 -7.21 9.87 -7.43
C ASP A 30 -7.11 10.90 -8.57
N THR A 31 -6.00 11.63 -8.66
CA THR A 31 -5.71 12.50 -9.82
C THR A 31 -5.66 11.71 -11.12
N TYR A 32 -5.06 10.51 -11.15
CA TYR A 32 -5.01 9.70 -12.37
C TYR A 32 -6.38 9.15 -12.79
N ILE A 33 -7.25 8.86 -11.82
CA ILE A 33 -8.63 8.48 -12.08
C ILE A 33 -9.37 9.68 -12.68
N GLU A 34 -9.30 10.85 -12.04
CA GLU A 34 -9.95 12.08 -12.51
C GLU A 34 -9.49 12.49 -13.91
N ASP A 35 -8.18 12.46 -14.19
CA ASP A 35 -7.62 12.76 -15.50
C ASP A 35 -8.15 11.81 -16.59
N ALA A 36 -8.24 10.51 -16.28
CA ALA A 36 -8.78 9.53 -17.21
C ALA A 36 -10.28 9.74 -17.49
N GLU A 37 -11.04 10.14 -16.46
CA GLU A 37 -12.47 10.48 -16.61
C GLU A 37 -12.68 11.76 -17.41
N ASN A 38 -11.90 12.80 -17.13
CA ASN A 38 -11.92 14.07 -17.87
C ASN A 38 -11.54 13.88 -19.34
N ALA A 39 -10.65 12.93 -19.64
CA ALA A 39 -10.31 12.52 -21.00
C ALA A 39 -11.32 11.55 -21.65
N ASN A 40 -12.43 11.24 -20.99
CA ASN A 40 -13.47 10.28 -21.40
C ASN A 40 -12.91 8.86 -21.69
N LYS A 41 -11.84 8.46 -21.00
CA LYS A 41 -11.17 7.15 -21.12
C LYS A 41 -11.62 6.21 -20.01
N LYS A 42 -12.87 5.74 -20.08
CA LYS A 42 -13.51 4.92 -19.03
C LYS A 42 -12.72 3.66 -18.65
N GLU A 43 -12.19 2.93 -19.63
CA GLU A 43 -11.40 1.71 -19.35
C GLU A 43 -10.10 2.01 -18.61
N LEU A 44 -9.47 3.17 -18.89
CA LEU A 44 -8.28 3.61 -18.18
C LEU A 44 -8.63 4.00 -16.73
N ALA A 45 -9.72 4.73 -16.52
CA ALA A 45 -10.20 5.06 -15.17
C ALA A 45 -10.52 3.78 -14.36
N ASN A 46 -11.15 2.79 -14.99
CA ASN A 46 -11.41 1.48 -14.37
C ASN A 46 -10.12 0.73 -14.03
N THR A 47 -9.10 0.81 -14.90
CA THR A 47 -7.78 0.23 -14.64
C THR A 47 -7.14 0.88 -13.40
N TRP A 48 -7.18 2.20 -13.29
CA TRP A 48 -6.67 2.91 -12.10
C TRP A 48 -7.45 2.55 -10.83
N ARG A 49 -8.78 2.45 -10.87
CA ARG A 49 -9.58 1.99 -9.73
C ARG A 49 -9.20 0.59 -9.28
N LYS A 50 -8.95 -0.32 -10.22
CA LYS A 50 -8.49 -1.67 -9.90
C LYS A 50 -7.14 -1.64 -9.20
N ILE A 51 -6.17 -0.88 -9.73
CA ILE A 51 -4.85 -0.70 -9.10
C ILE A 51 -4.98 -0.13 -7.69
N LYS A 52 -5.87 0.86 -7.47
CA LYS A 52 -6.15 1.42 -6.13
C LYS A 52 -6.64 0.34 -5.17
N SER A 53 -7.62 -0.46 -5.60
CA SER A 53 -8.17 -1.56 -4.79
C SER A 53 -7.10 -2.61 -4.45
N ASP A 54 -6.29 -3.02 -5.43
CA ASP A 54 -5.26 -4.05 -5.23
C ASP A 54 -4.19 -3.58 -4.23
N ARG A 55 -3.75 -2.31 -4.34
CA ARG A 55 -2.79 -1.73 -3.38
C ARG A 55 -3.37 -1.54 -1.98
N LEU A 56 -4.65 -1.18 -1.86
CA LEU A 56 -5.31 -1.14 -0.56
C LEU A 56 -5.31 -2.53 0.10
N ASN A 57 -5.56 -3.58 -0.68
CA ASN A 57 -5.44 -4.96 -0.21
C ASN A 57 -4.01 -5.29 0.25
N HIS A 58 -2.98 -4.87 -0.50
CA HIS A 58 -1.58 -5.06 -0.09
C HIS A 58 -1.27 -4.39 1.25
N VAL A 59 -1.73 -3.14 1.46
CA VAL A 59 -1.56 -2.42 2.73
C VAL A 59 -2.22 -3.17 3.89
N ASN A 60 -3.42 -3.71 3.69
CA ASN A 60 -4.11 -4.50 4.72
C ASN A 60 -3.34 -5.80 5.06
N LEU A 61 -2.84 -6.52 4.06
CA LEU A 61 -2.04 -7.73 4.29
C LEU A 61 -0.73 -7.42 5.04
N LEU A 62 -0.09 -6.30 4.71
CA LEU A 62 1.12 -5.85 5.41
C LEU A 62 0.83 -5.42 6.84
N LYS A 63 -0.32 -4.78 7.09
CA LYS A 63 -0.78 -4.45 8.44
C LYS A 63 -0.96 -5.73 9.27
N ASP A 64 -1.65 -6.73 8.72
CA ASP A 64 -1.86 -8.02 9.41
C ASP A 64 -0.52 -8.73 9.68
N ALA A 65 0.44 -8.66 8.76
CA ALA A 65 1.77 -9.21 8.95
C ALA A 65 2.54 -8.46 10.06
N LEU A 66 2.46 -7.14 10.08
CA LEU A 66 3.08 -6.30 11.11
C LEU A 66 2.52 -6.61 12.50
N GLU A 67 1.20 -6.76 12.63
CA GLU A 67 0.55 -7.14 13.88
C GLU A 67 1.07 -8.50 14.39
N LYS A 68 1.27 -9.48 13.50
CA LYS A 68 1.85 -10.79 13.88
C LYS A 68 3.30 -10.68 14.35
N GLU A 69 4.13 -9.87 13.69
CA GLU A 69 5.51 -9.64 14.12
C GLU A 69 5.57 -8.96 15.51
N ILE A 70 4.63 -8.06 15.81
CA ILE A 70 4.54 -7.36 17.11
C ILE A 70 4.06 -8.29 18.24
N HIS A 71 3.03 -9.09 17.98
CA HIS A 71 2.38 -9.92 19.00
C HIS A 71 3.06 -11.27 19.22
N GLY A 72 4.06 -11.62 18.40
CA GLY A 72 4.69 -12.93 18.40
C GLY A 72 3.74 -13.97 17.82
N GLY A 73 3.87 -14.23 16.51
CA GLY A 73 3.10 -15.27 15.81
C GLY A 73 3.27 -16.67 16.37
#